data_AF-A0A0C9SL22-F1
#
_entry.id   AF-A0A0C9SL22-F1
#
_cell.length_a   1.000
_cell.length_b   1.000
_cell.length_c   1.000
_cell.angle_alpha   90.00
_cell.angle_beta   90.00
_cell.angle_gamma   90.00
#
_symmetry.space_group_name_H-M   'P 1'
#
loop_
_entity.id
_entity.type
_entity.pdbx_description
1 polymer ?
#
loop_
_entity_poly.entity_id
_entity_poly.type
_entity_poly.pdbx_seq_one_letter_code
_entity_poly.pdbx_strand_id
1 'polypeptide(L)'
;MSFRPSATRLKGLAPSSQAWLSRHYRDPYVKQRLSHPDNYRSRSAFKLLELDDRWGRWLTKRDVNAVVDLGAAPGGWSQVVAGKMGWTERDVIQRSASPNGPPTAKRKSAGTGLGPKESVKMEQSGSWSSFGGEQADSASAEAAADDPAAAGPKGRGTVIAVDILPMRRIPGVQTLQTDFLSPKAATLIAAMLATPSNPDGKADIVLSDIAENFSGNGIRDSASSLEVCSAVFQFAARHLRTAQDIGRPRGGVLLLKHFMHPLLQQFRKEKLEPNFKDVKFIKPDASRAGSSEGYWLCQGWKGIHDP
;
A
#
# COMPACT_ATOMS: atom_id res chain seq x y z
N MET A 1 18.61 10.83 -17.96
CA MET A 1 18.43 11.06 -19.42
C MET A 1 16.98 10.84 -19.79
N SER A 2 16.32 11.82 -20.42
CA SER A 2 14.94 11.68 -20.92
C SER A 2 14.97 10.75 -22.14
N PHE A 3 14.40 9.55 -22.02
CA PHE A 3 14.27 8.65 -23.15
C PHE A 3 13.21 9.22 -24.12
N ARG A 4 13.65 9.84 -25.22
CA ARG A 4 12.79 10.23 -26.33
C ARG A 4 12.82 9.09 -27.35
N PRO A 5 11.73 8.34 -27.59
CA PRO A 5 11.74 7.39 -28.69
C PRO A 5 11.90 8.18 -30.00
N SER A 6 12.90 7.84 -30.81
CA SER A 6 13.04 8.40 -32.15
C SER A 6 11.85 8.02 -33.02
N ALA A 7 11.51 8.83 -34.02
CA ALA A 7 10.41 8.56 -34.97
C ALA A 7 10.50 7.16 -35.61
N THR A 8 11.71 6.59 -35.69
CA THR A 8 11.99 5.23 -36.16
C THR A 8 11.37 4.15 -35.28
N ARG A 9 11.23 4.38 -33.96
CA ARG A 9 10.68 3.41 -33.00
C ARG A 9 9.15 3.35 -32.95
N LEU A 10 8.47 4.32 -33.59
CA LEU A 10 7.02 4.35 -33.71
C LEU A 10 6.52 3.64 -34.97
N LYS A 11 7.37 3.54 -36.02
CA LYS A 11 7.03 2.83 -37.26
C LYS A 11 6.83 1.33 -36.96
N GLY A 12 5.67 0.79 -37.36
CA GLY A 12 5.30 -0.63 -37.17
C GLY A 12 4.36 -0.93 -35.99
N LEU A 13 4.09 0.04 -35.11
CA LEU A 13 3.09 -0.12 -34.04
C LEU A 13 1.68 0.17 -34.57
N ALA A 14 0.67 -0.49 -33.97
CA ALA A 14 -0.73 -0.21 -34.26
C ALA A 14 -1.05 1.29 -34.02
N PRO A 15 -1.96 1.91 -34.80
CA PRO A 15 -2.27 3.34 -34.67
C PRO A 15 -2.69 3.76 -33.25
N SER A 16 -3.42 2.91 -32.55
CA SER A 16 -3.81 3.12 -31.14
C SER A 16 -2.60 3.17 -30.19
N SER A 17 -1.60 2.33 -30.42
CA SER A 17 -0.35 2.29 -29.65
C SER A 17 0.53 3.50 -29.93
N GLN A 18 0.64 3.93 -31.19
CA GLN A 18 1.35 5.16 -31.55
C GLN A 18 0.69 6.40 -30.90
N ALA A 19 -0.64 6.49 -30.96
CA ALA A 19 -1.40 7.58 -30.33
C ALA A 19 -1.23 7.57 -28.80
N TRP A 20 -1.25 6.39 -28.17
CA TRP A 20 -1.00 6.25 -26.74
C TRP A 20 0.41 6.70 -26.35
N LEU A 21 1.45 6.27 -27.08
CA LEU A 21 2.84 6.67 -26.82
C LEU A 21 3.05 8.17 -26.98
N SER A 22 2.47 8.76 -28.03
CA SER A 22 2.53 10.21 -28.26
C SER A 22 1.89 10.99 -27.11
N ARG A 23 0.70 10.58 -26.66
CA ARG A 23 0.03 11.17 -25.48
C ARG A 23 0.85 10.97 -24.21
N HIS A 24 1.37 9.76 -23.98
CA HIS A 24 2.18 9.42 -22.81
C HIS A 24 3.43 10.30 -22.71
N TYR A 25 4.10 10.56 -23.83
CA TYR A 25 5.30 11.39 -23.84
C TYR A 25 5.01 12.88 -23.58
N ARG A 26 3.85 13.37 -24.03
CA ARG A 26 3.41 14.77 -23.82
C ARG A 26 2.81 15.03 -22.44
N ASP A 27 2.56 13.98 -21.69
CA ASP A 27 1.92 13.99 -20.38
C ASP A 27 2.79 14.66 -19.31
N PRO A 28 2.37 15.79 -18.71
CA PRO A 28 3.19 16.51 -17.72
C PRO A 28 3.49 15.65 -16.49
N TYR A 29 2.53 14.82 -16.06
CA TYR A 29 2.69 13.96 -14.89
C TYR A 29 3.61 12.76 -15.15
N VAL A 30 3.78 12.33 -16.41
CA VAL A 30 4.80 11.34 -16.77
C VAL A 30 6.20 11.93 -16.64
N LYS A 31 6.38 13.20 -17.00
CA LYS A 31 7.66 13.89 -16.81
C LYS A 31 7.91 14.15 -15.33
N GLN A 32 6.88 14.63 -14.62
CA GLN A 32 6.96 14.97 -13.21
C GLN A 32 7.35 13.76 -12.35
N ARG A 33 6.81 12.54 -12.60
CA ARG A 33 7.22 11.36 -11.81
C ARG A 33 8.70 11.00 -11.97
N LEU A 34 9.28 11.28 -13.14
CA LEU A 34 10.68 10.98 -13.42
C LEU A 34 11.63 11.99 -12.75
N SER A 35 11.15 13.20 -12.46
CA SER A 35 11.90 14.25 -11.75
C SER A 35 11.54 14.36 -10.27
N HIS A 36 10.49 13.67 -9.80
CA HIS A 36 10.07 13.71 -8.41
C HIS A 36 11.13 13.03 -7.52
N PRO A 37 11.47 13.56 -6.34
CA PRO A 37 12.44 12.95 -5.43
C PRO A 37 12.12 11.47 -5.11
N ASP A 38 10.83 11.16 -4.91
CA ASP A 38 10.36 9.80 -4.63
C ASP A 38 10.36 8.85 -5.85
N ASN A 39 10.65 9.34 -7.05
CA ASN A 39 10.71 8.57 -8.30
C ASN A 39 9.50 7.63 -8.48
N TYR A 40 8.29 8.20 -8.54
CA TYR A 40 7.06 7.42 -8.62
C TYR A 40 7.00 6.54 -9.88
N ARG A 41 6.56 5.30 -9.70
CA ARG A 41 6.48 4.28 -10.76
C ARG A 41 5.38 4.54 -11.78
N SER A 42 4.33 5.26 -11.36
CA SER A 42 3.19 5.61 -12.21
C SER A 42 2.83 7.08 -12.07
N ARG A 43 2.29 7.67 -13.13
CA ARG A 43 1.72 9.02 -13.08
C ARG A 43 0.47 9.09 -12.20
N SER A 44 -0.20 7.96 -11.94
CA SER A 44 -1.39 7.93 -11.09
C SER A 44 -1.09 8.28 -9.63
N ALA A 45 0.17 8.21 -9.19
CA ALA A 45 0.61 8.68 -7.87
C ALA A 45 0.19 10.14 -7.60
N PHE A 46 0.26 11.01 -8.61
CA PHE A 46 -0.15 12.42 -8.46
C PHE A 46 -1.64 12.59 -8.23
N LYS A 47 -2.47 11.66 -8.72
CA LYS A 47 -3.91 11.67 -8.41
C LYS A 47 -4.13 11.39 -6.93
N LEU A 48 -3.45 10.38 -6.36
CA LEU A 48 -3.61 10.05 -4.95
C LEU A 48 -3.06 11.16 -4.04
N LEU A 49 -1.92 11.77 -4.41
CA LEU A 49 -1.39 12.95 -3.71
C LEU A 49 -2.41 14.08 -3.69
N GLU A 50 -2.96 14.45 -4.85
CA GLU A 50 -4.00 15.47 -4.98
C GLU A 50 -5.25 15.13 -4.15
N LEU A 51 -5.70 13.86 -4.23
CA LEU A 51 -6.87 13.32 -3.52
C LEU A 51 -6.71 13.34 -1.99
N ASP A 52 -5.50 13.09 -1.48
CA ASP A 52 -5.21 13.18 -0.05
C ASP A 52 -5.11 14.65 0.39
N ASP A 53 -4.37 15.47 -0.35
CA ASP A 53 -4.04 16.85 0.06
C ASP A 53 -5.27 17.76 0.07
N ARG A 54 -6.14 17.68 -0.95
CA ARG A 54 -7.31 18.57 -1.08
C ARG A 54 -8.51 18.15 -0.22
N TRP A 55 -8.63 16.87 0.14
CA TRP A 55 -9.83 16.33 0.81
C TRP A 55 -9.58 15.83 2.23
N GLY A 56 -8.64 16.47 2.93
CA GLY A 56 -8.54 16.38 4.40
C GLY A 56 -7.44 15.48 4.94
N ARG A 57 -6.45 15.12 4.11
CA ARG A 57 -5.23 14.38 4.46
C ARG A 57 -5.54 13.08 5.20
N TRP A 58 -6.51 12.34 4.66
CA TRP A 58 -7.09 11.16 5.29
C TRP A 58 -6.10 9.99 5.39
N LEU A 59 -5.04 9.92 4.57
CA LEU A 59 -3.94 8.95 4.72
C LEU A 59 -3.08 9.19 5.97
N THR A 60 -2.96 10.44 6.41
CA THR A 60 -2.02 10.85 7.48
C THR A 60 -2.65 10.96 8.86
N LYS A 61 -3.93 10.58 9.01
CA LYS A 61 -4.60 10.57 10.31
C LYS A 61 -3.91 9.57 11.25
N ARG A 62 -3.82 9.91 12.54
CA ARG A 62 -3.13 9.09 13.55
C ARG A 62 -3.78 7.72 13.75
N ASP A 63 -5.09 7.64 13.56
CA ASP A 63 -5.87 6.40 13.66
C ASP A 63 -5.70 5.44 12.48
N VAL A 64 -5.11 5.89 11.37
CA VAL A 64 -4.90 5.07 10.17
C VAL A 64 -3.63 4.25 10.32
N ASN A 65 -3.75 2.95 10.56
CA ASN A 65 -2.61 2.04 10.71
C ASN A 65 -2.69 0.84 9.78
N ALA A 66 -3.79 0.62 9.06
CA ALA A 66 -3.94 -0.48 8.12
C ALA A 66 -4.46 0.03 6.77
N VAL A 67 -3.65 -0.07 5.71
CA VAL A 67 -4.01 0.38 4.35
C VAL A 67 -3.86 -0.76 3.35
N VAL A 68 -4.90 -0.98 2.55
CA VAL A 68 -4.89 -1.96 1.45
C VAL A 68 -5.03 -1.23 0.11
N ASP A 69 -4.11 -1.48 -0.80
CA ASP A 69 -4.07 -0.94 -2.18
C ASP A 69 -4.38 -2.07 -3.16
N LEU A 70 -5.56 -2.03 -3.78
CA LEU A 70 -6.05 -3.05 -4.72
C LEU A 70 -5.73 -2.63 -6.16
N GLY A 71 -5.23 -3.58 -6.95
CA GLY A 71 -4.74 -3.28 -8.30
C GLY A 71 -3.49 -2.41 -8.26
N ALA A 72 -2.61 -2.70 -7.29
CA ALA A 72 -1.52 -1.82 -6.94
C ALA A 72 -0.45 -1.70 -8.03
N ALA A 73 -0.28 -2.67 -8.93
CA ALA A 73 0.79 -2.67 -9.92
C ALA A 73 0.69 -1.44 -10.84
N PRO A 74 1.80 -0.69 -11.07
CA PRO A 74 3.19 -1.01 -10.74
C PRO A 74 3.66 -0.55 -9.33
N GLY A 75 2.77 0.05 -8.53
CA GLY A 75 3.00 0.43 -7.14
C GLY A 75 3.08 1.93 -6.89
N GLY A 76 2.57 2.76 -7.80
CA GLY A 76 2.62 4.22 -7.66
C GLY A 76 1.83 4.73 -6.45
N TRP A 77 0.64 4.17 -6.21
CA TRP A 77 -0.18 4.51 -5.03
C TRP A 77 0.43 3.96 -3.75
N SER A 78 0.91 2.72 -3.76
CA SER A 78 1.59 2.13 -2.60
C SER A 78 2.86 2.90 -2.20
N GLN A 79 3.60 3.48 -3.15
CA GLN A 79 4.71 4.41 -2.86
C GLN A 79 4.23 5.67 -2.12
N VAL A 80 3.14 6.28 -2.58
CA VAL A 80 2.55 7.46 -1.93
C VAL A 80 2.12 7.13 -0.50
N VAL A 81 1.41 6.01 -0.30
CA VAL A 81 0.95 5.58 1.03
C VAL A 81 2.14 5.33 1.95
N ALA A 82 3.13 4.56 1.50
CA ALA A 82 4.32 4.27 2.30
C ALA A 82 5.05 5.56 2.74
N GLY A 83 5.27 6.49 1.80
CA GLY A 83 5.89 7.79 2.09
C GLY A 83 5.06 8.63 3.08
N LYS A 84 3.74 8.71 2.91
CA LYS A 84 2.83 9.43 3.81
C LYS A 84 2.75 8.79 5.21
N MET A 85 3.04 7.49 5.32
CA MET A 85 3.16 6.76 6.59
C MET A 85 4.58 6.76 7.16
N GLY A 86 5.52 7.47 6.53
CA GLY A 86 6.88 7.68 7.03
C GLY A 86 7.84 6.52 6.78
N TRP A 87 7.50 5.59 5.89
CA TRP A 87 8.36 4.46 5.56
C TRP A 87 9.51 4.87 4.64
N THR A 88 10.72 4.44 5.01
CA THR A 88 11.95 4.63 4.24
C THR A 88 12.69 3.30 4.06
N GLU A 89 13.67 3.26 3.16
CA GLU A 89 14.57 2.10 3.00
C GLU A 89 15.29 1.74 4.31
N ARG A 90 15.69 2.74 5.10
CA ARG A 90 16.41 2.55 6.36
C ARG A 90 15.56 1.78 7.38
N ASP A 91 14.28 2.14 7.49
CA ASP A 91 13.34 1.51 8.43
C ASP A 91 13.18 0.02 8.15
N VAL A 92 13.20 -0.35 6.88
CA VAL A 92 13.01 -1.73 6.43
C VAL A 92 14.25 -2.58 6.77
N ILE A 93 15.45 -2.04 6.55
CA ILE A 93 16.71 -2.72 6.87
C ILE A 93 16.78 -2.97 8.39
N GLN A 94 16.47 -1.95 9.20
CA GLN A 94 16.53 -2.06 10.65
C GLN A 94 15.52 -3.08 11.21
N ARG A 95 14.29 -3.13 10.66
CA ARG A 95 13.31 -4.17 11.03
C ARG A 95 13.76 -5.58 10.66
N SER A 96 14.45 -5.75 9.54
CA SER A 96 14.99 -7.06 9.14
C SER A 96 16.21 -7.51 9.96
N ALA A 97 16.93 -6.57 10.58
CA ALA A 97 18.11 -6.83 11.39
C ALA A 97 17.80 -7.06 12.90
N SER A 98 16.59 -6.75 13.36
CA SER A 98 16.21 -6.92 14.77
C SER A 98 15.91 -8.41 15.08
N PRO A 99 16.58 -9.04 16.06
CA PRO A 99 16.64 -10.50 16.21
C PRO A 99 15.39 -11.18 16.81
N ASN A 100 14.29 -10.45 17.07
CA ASN A 100 13.08 -11.02 17.69
C ASN A 100 12.02 -11.48 16.67
N GLY A 101 12.44 -12.29 15.69
CA GLY A 101 11.54 -13.09 14.84
C GLY A 101 11.47 -14.54 15.34
N PRO A 102 10.36 -15.27 15.17
CA PRO A 102 10.29 -16.69 15.53
C PRO A 102 11.39 -17.46 14.78
N PRO A 103 12.04 -18.45 15.43
CA PRO A 103 13.23 -19.07 14.88
C PRO A 103 12.88 -19.75 13.55
N THR A 104 13.48 -19.25 12.47
CA THR A 104 13.48 -19.96 11.20
C THR A 104 14.27 -21.25 11.42
N ALA A 105 13.55 -22.38 11.39
CA ALA A 105 14.15 -23.69 11.44
C ALA A 105 15.18 -23.80 10.31
N LYS A 106 16.47 -23.83 10.65
CA LYS A 106 17.54 -24.17 9.72
C LYS A 106 17.22 -25.55 9.14
N ARG A 107 16.78 -25.60 7.88
CA ARG A 107 16.81 -26.83 7.06
C ARG A 107 18.25 -27.26 6.97
N LYS A 108 18.64 -28.29 7.73
CA LYS A 108 19.88 -29.02 7.49
C LYS A 108 19.74 -29.73 6.15
N SER A 109 20.54 -29.32 5.18
CA SER A 109 20.81 -30.11 3.98
C SER A 109 21.50 -31.40 4.42
N ALA A 110 20.85 -32.54 4.19
CA ALA A 110 21.44 -33.86 4.36
C ALA A 110 22.51 -34.07 3.28
N GLY A 111 23.76 -33.79 3.64
CA GLY A 111 24.94 -34.24 2.91
C GLY A 111 25.38 -35.59 3.47
N THR A 112 25.40 -36.59 2.60
CA THR A 112 25.82 -37.97 2.83
C THR A 112 27.30 -38.07 3.20
N GLY A 113 27.60 -38.80 4.28
CA GLY A 113 28.60 -39.88 4.28
C GLY A 113 30.09 -39.57 4.54
N LEU A 114 30.56 -40.12 5.68
CA LEU A 114 31.81 -40.86 5.89
C LEU A 114 33.11 -40.09 6.23
N GLY A 115 33.60 -40.29 7.46
CA GLY A 115 34.98 -40.00 7.91
C GLY A 115 35.11 -40.06 9.45
N PRO A 116 36.11 -40.77 10.04
CA PRO A 116 36.00 -41.29 11.40
C PRO A 116 36.53 -40.38 12.51
N LYS A 117 36.16 -40.81 13.73
CA LYS A 117 36.34 -40.28 15.08
C LYS A 117 37.76 -39.83 15.43
N GLU A 118 37.84 -38.75 16.22
CA GLU A 118 38.82 -38.65 17.31
C GLU A 118 38.25 -37.85 18.49
N SER A 119 38.45 -38.42 19.67
CA SER A 119 38.13 -37.93 21.01
C SER A 119 39.02 -36.74 21.42
N VAL A 120 38.54 -35.87 22.32
CA VAL A 120 39.27 -35.45 23.55
C VAL A 120 38.42 -34.45 24.39
N LYS A 121 38.28 -34.85 25.67
CA LYS A 121 38.07 -34.15 26.95
C LYS A 121 37.34 -32.78 27.04
N MET A 122 36.30 -32.83 27.88
CA MET A 122 35.89 -31.74 28.79
C MET A 122 37.05 -31.29 29.68
N GLU A 123 37.14 -29.99 29.94
CA GLU A 123 37.44 -29.48 31.28
C GLU A 123 36.56 -28.26 31.58
N GLN A 124 35.95 -28.31 32.76
CA GLN A 124 35.29 -27.22 33.45
C GLN A 124 36.35 -26.28 34.04
N SER A 125 36.02 -25.00 34.16
CA SER A 125 35.97 -24.27 35.44
C SER A 125 36.14 -22.77 35.20
N GLY A 126 35.53 -21.98 36.09
CA GLY A 126 35.72 -20.53 36.09
C GLY A 126 34.49 -19.71 36.43
N SER A 127 33.73 -20.14 37.44
CA SER A 127 32.97 -19.20 38.27
C SER A 127 33.97 -18.22 38.89
N TRP A 128 33.72 -16.92 38.84
CA TRP A 128 34.19 -15.96 39.84
C TRP A 128 33.15 -14.85 40.00
N SER A 129 32.69 -14.75 41.24
CA SER A 129 31.66 -13.84 41.72
C SER A 129 32.27 -12.51 42.19
N SER A 130 31.47 -11.46 42.09
CA SER A 130 31.36 -10.34 43.04
C SER A 130 32.52 -9.33 43.10
N PHE A 131 32.19 -8.04 43.01
CA PHE A 131 32.17 -7.07 44.13
C PHE A 131 31.94 -5.67 43.54
N GLY A 132 30.89 -4.95 43.99
CA GLY A 132 31.01 -3.72 44.79
C GLY A 132 31.26 -2.50 43.87
N GLY A 133 30.47 -1.44 43.81
CA GLY A 133 29.80 -0.68 44.86
C GLY A 133 30.24 0.80 44.71
N GLU A 134 29.30 1.72 44.96
CA GLU A 134 29.44 3.18 45.15
C GLU A 134 29.38 4.19 43.97
N GLN A 135 28.26 4.94 43.96
CA GLN A 135 28.06 6.42 43.90
C GLN A 135 28.89 7.26 42.91
N ALA A 136 28.27 7.88 41.89
CA ALA A 136 27.43 9.09 41.89
C ALA A 136 28.24 10.40 41.94
N ASP A 137 28.37 11.05 40.79
CA ASP A 137 28.62 12.49 40.70
C ASP A 137 27.80 13.11 39.57
N SER A 138 27.09 14.16 39.94
CA SER A 138 26.25 15.00 39.10
C SER A 138 27.06 16.14 38.49
N ALA A 139 26.94 16.39 37.18
CA ALA A 139 26.60 17.70 36.61
C ALA A 139 26.83 17.75 35.09
N SER A 140 26.01 18.60 34.45
CA SER A 140 26.05 19.10 33.08
C SER A 140 25.32 18.26 32.01
N ALA A 141 24.02 18.57 31.89
CA ALA A 141 23.23 18.30 30.70
C ALA A 141 23.67 19.25 29.58
N GLU A 142 24.73 18.86 28.87
CA GLU A 142 24.90 19.34 27.50
C GLU A 142 23.88 18.62 26.63
N ALA A 143 23.05 19.39 25.92
CA ALA A 143 22.08 18.88 24.97
C ALA A 143 22.83 18.09 23.89
N ALA A 144 22.81 16.76 24.03
CA ALA A 144 23.30 15.86 23.00
C ALA A 144 22.57 16.19 21.70
N ALA A 145 23.33 16.65 20.71
CA ALA A 145 22.85 16.76 19.35
C ALA A 145 22.33 15.37 18.94
N ASP A 146 21.04 15.30 18.59
CA ASP A 146 20.38 14.09 18.09
C ASP A 146 21.23 13.48 16.97
N ASP A 147 21.92 12.38 17.26
CA ASP A 147 22.57 11.57 16.23
C ASP A 147 21.48 10.94 15.35
N PRO A 148 21.34 11.35 14.08
CA PRO A 148 20.28 10.85 13.21
C PRO A 148 20.45 9.36 12.88
N ALA A 149 21.52 8.70 13.33
CA ALA A 149 21.78 7.27 13.13
C ALA A 149 21.16 6.35 14.20
N ALA A 150 20.69 6.87 15.35
CA ALA A 150 20.21 6.05 16.48
C ALA A 150 18.68 5.88 16.58
N ALA A 151 17.90 6.59 15.75
CA ALA A 151 16.44 6.49 15.80
C ALA A 151 15.94 5.20 15.12
N GLY A 152 15.14 4.39 15.83
CA GLY A 152 14.46 3.21 15.31
C GLY A 152 13.55 3.50 14.10
N PRO A 153 12.97 2.45 13.47
CA PRO A 153 12.16 2.62 12.26
C PRO A 153 11.00 3.60 12.49
N LYS A 154 10.97 4.72 11.75
CA LYS A 154 9.97 5.79 11.89
C LYS A 154 8.63 5.46 11.22
N GLY A 155 8.65 4.60 10.21
CA GLY A 155 7.45 4.17 9.49
C GLY A 155 6.43 3.49 10.41
N ARG A 156 5.15 3.86 10.25
CA ARG A 156 4.03 3.37 11.07
C ARG A 156 3.02 2.56 10.25
N GLY A 157 2.22 1.76 10.97
CA GLY A 157 1.14 0.95 10.40
C GLY A 157 1.61 -0.14 9.45
N THR A 158 0.68 -0.70 8.68
CA THR A 158 0.89 -1.76 7.70
C THR A 158 0.25 -1.34 6.38
N VAL A 159 1.03 -1.40 5.30
CA VAL A 159 0.56 -1.18 3.93
C VAL A 159 0.62 -2.49 3.16
N ILE A 160 -0.50 -2.91 2.58
CA ILE A 160 -0.57 -4.11 1.75
C ILE A 160 -0.96 -3.71 0.33
N ALA A 161 -0.13 -4.08 -0.63
CA ALA A 161 -0.39 -3.92 -2.06
C ALA A 161 -0.80 -5.27 -2.64
N VAL A 162 -2.00 -5.35 -3.22
CA VAL A 162 -2.58 -6.57 -3.80
C VAL A 162 -2.75 -6.38 -5.30
N ASP A 163 -2.18 -7.29 -6.08
CA ASP A 163 -2.34 -7.29 -7.53
C ASP A 163 -2.15 -8.70 -8.11
N ILE A 164 -2.76 -8.98 -9.26
CA ILE A 164 -2.49 -10.22 -10.01
C ILE A 164 -1.13 -10.17 -10.71
N LEU A 165 -0.67 -8.96 -11.06
CA LEU A 165 0.60 -8.70 -11.71
C LEU A 165 1.73 -8.61 -10.69
N PRO A 166 2.94 -9.10 -11.03
CA PRO A 166 4.09 -8.94 -10.17
C PRO A 166 4.49 -7.45 -10.12
N MET A 167 4.92 -7.00 -8.93
CA MET A 167 5.47 -5.66 -8.73
C MET A 167 6.79 -5.72 -7.99
N ARG A 168 7.67 -4.75 -8.26
CA ARG A 168 8.93 -4.63 -7.51
C ARG A 168 8.64 -4.28 -6.06
N ARG A 169 9.45 -4.77 -5.12
CA ARG A 169 9.35 -4.43 -3.70
C ARG A 169 9.33 -2.92 -3.47
N ILE A 170 8.49 -2.44 -2.55
CA ILE A 170 8.47 -1.06 -2.07
C ILE A 170 8.75 -1.08 -0.56
N PRO A 171 9.64 -0.23 -0.04
CA PRO A 171 9.88 -0.16 1.40
C PRO A 171 8.61 0.12 2.20
N GLY A 172 8.41 -0.62 3.28
CA GLY A 172 7.22 -0.48 4.12
C GLY A 172 5.93 -1.08 3.54
N VAL A 173 5.98 -1.70 2.35
CA VAL A 173 4.81 -2.30 1.70
C VAL A 173 4.96 -3.81 1.61
N GLN A 174 3.95 -4.52 2.09
CA GLN A 174 3.79 -5.95 1.88
C GLN A 174 3.07 -6.19 0.55
N THR A 175 3.71 -6.89 -0.38
CA THR A 175 3.14 -7.19 -1.69
C THR A 175 2.52 -8.58 -1.69
N LEU A 176 1.26 -8.68 -2.11
CA LEU A 176 0.55 -9.93 -2.34
C LEU A 176 0.23 -10.06 -3.83
N GLN A 177 0.91 -10.99 -4.51
CA GLN A 177 0.58 -11.33 -5.89
C GLN A 177 -0.56 -12.36 -5.91
N THR A 178 -1.80 -11.89 -5.97
CA THR A 178 -3.01 -12.73 -5.95
C THR A 178 -4.21 -11.95 -6.47
N ASP A 179 -5.23 -12.68 -6.90
CA ASP A 179 -6.56 -12.09 -7.07
C ASP A 179 -7.12 -11.72 -5.68
N PHE A 180 -7.53 -10.46 -5.50
CA PHE A 180 -8.10 -9.96 -4.26
C PHE A 180 -9.48 -10.55 -3.96
N LEU A 181 -10.15 -11.12 -4.97
CA LEU A 181 -11.40 -11.87 -4.82
C LEU A 181 -11.19 -13.28 -4.28
N SER A 182 -9.95 -13.79 -4.31
CA SER A 182 -9.67 -15.13 -3.80
C SER A 182 -9.85 -15.21 -2.27
N PRO A 183 -10.41 -16.31 -1.73
CA PRO A 183 -10.50 -16.51 -0.28
C PRO A 183 -9.13 -16.45 0.41
N LYS A 184 -8.08 -16.91 -0.29
CA LYS A 184 -6.70 -16.86 0.19
C LYS A 184 -6.22 -15.42 0.43
N ALA A 185 -6.59 -14.48 -0.46
CA ALA A 185 -6.23 -13.07 -0.28
C ALA A 185 -6.84 -12.51 1.01
N ALA A 186 -8.11 -12.78 1.25
CA ALA A 186 -8.81 -12.37 2.47
C ALA A 186 -8.10 -12.85 3.75
N THR A 187 -7.73 -14.14 3.80
CA THR A 187 -7.02 -14.71 4.96
C THR A 187 -5.64 -14.10 5.16
N LEU A 188 -4.87 -13.93 4.08
CA LEU A 188 -3.52 -13.35 4.16
C LEU A 188 -3.56 -11.88 4.58
N ILE A 189 -4.50 -11.10 4.05
CA ILE A 189 -4.67 -9.69 4.39
C ILE A 189 -5.05 -9.55 5.86
N ALA A 190 -6.03 -10.32 6.34
CA ALA A 190 -6.41 -10.29 7.74
C ALA A 190 -5.24 -10.64 8.67
N ALA A 191 -4.50 -11.71 8.36
CA ALA A 191 -3.33 -12.11 9.15
C ALA A 191 -2.24 -11.03 9.18
N MET A 192 -2.00 -10.32 8.07
CA MET A 192 -0.99 -9.26 7.98
C MET A 192 -1.41 -7.95 8.68
N LEU A 193 -2.72 -7.69 8.79
CA LEU A 193 -3.27 -6.49 9.43
C LEU A 193 -3.61 -6.69 10.91
N ALA A 194 -3.62 -7.94 11.38
CA ALA A 194 -3.97 -8.29 12.75
C ALA A 194 -2.96 -7.68 13.75
N THR A 195 -3.48 -6.93 14.72
CA THR A 195 -2.71 -6.39 15.85
C THR A 195 -3.56 -6.46 17.12
N PRO A 196 -3.00 -6.27 18.33
CA PRO A 196 -3.80 -6.26 19.56
C PRO A 196 -4.96 -5.25 19.53
N SER A 197 -4.80 -4.13 18.83
CA SER A 197 -5.85 -3.11 18.64
C SER A 197 -6.70 -3.31 17.37
N ASN A 198 -6.43 -4.36 16.59
CA ASN A 198 -7.13 -4.72 15.36
C ASN A 198 -7.13 -6.26 15.20
N PRO A 199 -7.76 -7.01 16.12
CA PRO A 199 -7.65 -8.47 16.14
C PRO A 199 -8.24 -9.14 14.88
N ASP A 200 -9.28 -8.54 14.30
CA ASP A 200 -9.92 -9.02 13.07
C ASP A 200 -9.09 -8.76 11.79
N GLY A 201 -8.00 -7.99 11.89
CA GLY A 201 -7.16 -7.65 10.74
C GLY A 201 -7.89 -6.84 9.67
N LYS A 202 -8.74 -5.90 10.07
CA LYS A 202 -9.46 -5.02 9.13
C LYS A 202 -8.62 -3.82 8.71
N ALA A 203 -8.84 -3.33 7.50
CA ALA A 203 -8.22 -2.14 6.96
C ALA A 203 -8.93 -0.87 7.46
N ASP A 204 -8.18 0.20 7.74
CA ASP A 204 -8.73 1.53 7.94
C ASP A 204 -9.06 2.21 6.61
N ILE A 205 -8.30 1.85 5.57
CA ILE A 205 -8.38 2.41 4.23
C ILE A 205 -8.25 1.29 3.19
N VAL A 206 -9.17 1.28 2.23
CA VAL A 206 -9.05 0.51 0.98
C VAL A 206 -8.96 1.48 -0.19
N LEU A 207 -7.97 1.27 -1.05
CA LEU A 207 -7.73 2.03 -2.27
C LEU A 207 -7.94 1.14 -3.50
N SER A 208 -8.51 1.67 -4.57
CA SER A 208 -8.59 0.99 -5.86
C SER A 208 -8.47 1.98 -7.02
N ASP A 209 -7.40 1.81 -7.81
CA ASP A 209 -7.21 2.47 -9.12
C ASP A 209 -7.43 1.48 -10.30
N ILE A 210 -8.07 0.33 -10.03
CA ILE A 210 -8.32 -0.73 -11.01
C ILE A 210 -9.16 -0.19 -12.18
N ALA A 211 -8.77 -0.56 -13.39
CA ALA A 211 -9.59 -0.41 -14.58
C ALA A 211 -9.33 -1.58 -15.53
N GLU A 212 -10.39 -2.13 -16.09
CA GLU A 212 -10.29 -3.07 -17.20
C GLU A 212 -9.86 -2.38 -18.50
N ASN A 213 -9.38 -3.18 -19.45
CA ASN A 213 -9.05 -2.70 -20.78
C ASN A 213 -10.34 -2.32 -21.52
N PHE A 214 -10.39 -1.09 -22.03
CA PHE A 214 -11.49 -0.64 -22.88
C PHE A 214 -11.52 -1.46 -24.18
N SER A 215 -12.65 -2.12 -24.41
CA SER A 215 -12.97 -2.81 -25.65
C SER A 215 -13.34 -1.83 -26.78
N GLY A 216 -13.71 -0.60 -26.43
CA GLY A 216 -14.24 0.40 -27.35
C GLY A 216 -15.76 0.30 -27.54
N ASN A 217 -16.41 -0.70 -26.92
CA ASN A 217 -17.86 -0.80 -26.84
C ASN A 217 -18.33 -0.25 -25.49
N GLY A 218 -19.01 0.91 -25.52
CA GLY A 218 -19.44 1.61 -24.31
C GLY A 218 -20.32 0.80 -23.36
N ILE A 219 -21.13 -0.13 -23.87
CA ILE A 219 -21.98 -0.99 -23.03
C ILE A 219 -21.09 -1.98 -22.25
N ARG A 220 -20.20 -2.68 -22.98
CA ARG A 220 -19.27 -3.65 -22.37
C ARG A 220 -18.34 -2.97 -21.39
N ASP A 221 -17.77 -1.83 -21.77
CA ASP A 221 -16.82 -1.10 -20.93
C ASP A 221 -17.48 -0.57 -19.64
N SER A 222 -18.76 -0.17 -19.72
CA SER A 222 -19.54 0.24 -18.54
C SER A 222 -19.92 -0.95 -17.65
N ALA A 223 -20.24 -2.11 -18.23
CA ALA A 223 -20.51 -3.34 -17.49
C ALA A 223 -19.26 -3.82 -16.73
N SER A 224 -18.11 -3.93 -17.41
CA SER A 224 -16.80 -4.20 -16.80
C SER A 224 -16.49 -3.22 -15.66
N SER A 225 -16.68 -1.91 -15.88
CA SER A 225 -16.46 -0.91 -14.82
C SER A 225 -17.36 -1.14 -13.60
N LEU A 226 -18.61 -1.56 -13.81
CA LEU A 226 -19.55 -1.85 -12.72
C LEU A 226 -19.17 -3.14 -11.97
N GLU A 227 -18.71 -4.17 -12.67
CA GLU A 227 -18.21 -5.41 -12.08
C GLU A 227 -17.01 -5.14 -11.16
N VAL A 228 -16.03 -4.37 -11.63
CA VAL A 228 -14.88 -3.93 -10.82
C VAL A 228 -15.33 -3.15 -9.57
N CYS A 229 -16.25 -2.17 -9.74
CA CYS A 229 -16.74 -1.39 -8.60
C CYS A 229 -17.47 -2.27 -7.58
N SER A 230 -18.26 -3.23 -8.04
CA SER A 230 -18.99 -4.17 -7.19
C SER A 230 -18.04 -5.11 -6.45
N ALA A 231 -17.04 -5.65 -7.14
CA ALA A 231 -15.99 -6.49 -6.57
C ALA A 231 -15.21 -5.77 -5.45
N VAL A 232 -14.76 -4.53 -5.71
CA VAL A 232 -14.04 -3.72 -4.72
C VAL A 232 -14.94 -3.37 -3.53
N PHE A 233 -16.20 -3.03 -3.76
CA PHE A 233 -17.15 -2.75 -2.68
C PHE A 233 -17.40 -3.98 -1.80
N GLN A 234 -17.58 -5.17 -2.40
CA GLN A 234 -17.73 -6.41 -1.64
C GLN A 234 -16.49 -6.76 -0.83
N PHE A 235 -15.30 -6.46 -1.34
CA PHE A 235 -14.05 -6.58 -0.59
C PHE A 235 -14.04 -5.61 0.59
N ALA A 236 -14.31 -4.32 0.34
CA ALA A 236 -14.35 -3.30 1.38
C ALA A 236 -15.39 -3.64 2.47
N ALA A 237 -16.56 -4.15 2.08
CA ALA A 237 -17.60 -4.50 3.04
C ALA A 237 -17.17 -5.59 4.03
N ARG A 238 -16.30 -6.51 3.60
CA ARG A 238 -15.74 -7.58 4.45
C ARG A 238 -14.53 -7.13 5.26
N HIS A 239 -13.70 -6.26 4.68
CA HIS A 239 -12.36 -5.99 5.18
C HIS A 239 -12.17 -4.59 5.77
N LEU A 240 -13.10 -3.67 5.62
CA LEU A 240 -12.98 -2.30 6.12
C LEU A 240 -13.48 -2.20 7.56
N ARG A 241 -12.67 -1.58 8.42
CA ARG A 241 -12.98 -1.31 9.82
C ARG A 241 -14.01 -0.18 9.91
N THR A 242 -14.99 -0.31 10.79
CA THR A 242 -16.09 0.67 10.86
C THR A 242 -15.62 1.99 11.46
N ALA A 243 -16.34 3.07 11.17
CA ALA A 243 -16.11 4.38 11.77
C ALA A 243 -16.21 4.34 13.31
N GLN A 244 -17.09 3.47 13.84
CA GLN A 244 -17.26 3.23 15.27
C GLN A 244 -16.02 2.57 15.88
N ASP A 245 -15.54 1.48 15.28
CA ASP A 245 -14.35 0.76 15.75
C ASP A 245 -13.08 1.63 15.70
N ILE A 246 -13.00 2.52 14.70
CA ILE A 246 -11.90 3.49 14.57
C ILE A 246 -12.03 4.64 15.59
N GLY A 247 -13.24 4.92 16.07
CA GLY A 247 -13.52 6.07 16.94
C GLY A 247 -13.49 7.41 16.19
N ARG A 248 -13.67 7.42 14.86
CA ARG A 248 -13.66 8.64 14.04
C ARG A 248 -14.88 8.67 13.10
N PRO A 249 -15.69 9.74 13.06
CA PRO A 249 -16.89 9.78 12.22
C PRO A 249 -16.66 9.63 10.71
N ARG A 250 -15.45 9.96 10.23
CA ARG A 250 -15.00 9.76 8.84
C ARG A 250 -13.97 8.63 8.71
N GLY A 251 -13.86 7.76 9.72
CA GLY A 251 -13.04 6.56 9.74
C GLY A 251 -13.63 5.48 8.84
N GLY A 252 -12.80 4.57 8.34
CA GLY A 252 -13.20 3.59 7.34
C GLY A 252 -13.37 4.30 6.01
N VAL A 253 -12.30 4.28 5.21
CA VAL A 253 -12.24 5.02 3.95
C VAL A 253 -12.12 4.04 2.78
N LEU A 254 -12.95 4.26 1.77
CA LEU A 254 -12.80 3.62 0.47
C LEU A 254 -12.56 4.72 -0.58
N LEU A 255 -11.45 4.62 -1.31
CA LEU A 255 -11.23 5.41 -2.51
C LEU A 255 -11.37 4.50 -3.72
N LEU A 256 -12.42 4.72 -4.51
CA LEU A 256 -12.80 3.84 -5.62
C LEU A 256 -12.81 4.61 -6.94
N LYS A 257 -11.97 4.19 -7.88
CA LYS A 257 -12.04 4.64 -9.26
C LYS A 257 -13.30 4.14 -9.95
N HIS A 258 -13.87 4.99 -10.81
CA HIS A 258 -14.94 4.61 -11.71
C HIS A 258 -14.87 5.42 -13.01
N PHE A 259 -15.68 5.03 -14.00
CA PHE A 259 -15.97 5.83 -15.18
C PHE A 259 -17.38 6.39 -15.13
N MET A 260 -17.58 7.61 -15.61
CA MET A 260 -18.90 8.26 -15.59
C MET A 260 -19.88 7.51 -16.51
N HIS A 261 -20.91 6.91 -15.91
CA HIS A 261 -22.01 6.23 -16.61
C HIS A 261 -23.25 6.16 -15.68
N PRO A 262 -24.50 6.20 -16.21
CA PRO A 262 -25.71 6.12 -15.39
C PRO A 262 -25.78 4.91 -14.44
N LEU A 263 -25.38 3.71 -14.91
CA LEU A 263 -25.33 2.50 -14.07
C LEU A 263 -24.40 2.66 -12.85
N LEU A 264 -23.29 3.39 -13.03
CA LEU A 264 -22.34 3.64 -11.95
C LEU A 264 -22.88 4.69 -10.96
N GLN A 265 -23.70 5.63 -11.42
CA GLN A 265 -24.42 6.55 -10.52
C GLN A 265 -25.50 5.82 -9.71
N GLN A 266 -26.18 4.85 -10.31
CA GLN A 266 -27.13 3.99 -9.60
C GLN A 266 -26.40 3.16 -8.53
N PHE A 267 -25.28 2.52 -8.88
CA PHE A 267 -24.42 1.80 -7.93
C PHE A 267 -24.00 2.68 -6.75
N ARG A 268 -23.58 3.92 -7.00
CA ARG A 268 -23.24 4.88 -5.94
C ARG A 268 -24.42 5.09 -4.97
N LYS A 269 -25.62 5.34 -5.50
CA LYS A 269 -26.82 5.61 -4.70
C LYS A 269 -27.28 4.39 -3.89
N GLU A 270 -27.17 3.20 -4.47
CA GLU A 270 -27.68 1.97 -3.86
C GLU A 270 -26.67 1.32 -2.91
N LYS A 271 -25.36 1.45 -3.18
CA LYS A 271 -24.31 0.73 -2.45
C LYS A 271 -23.39 1.63 -1.66
N LEU A 272 -23.03 2.81 -2.15
CA LEU A 272 -22.06 3.66 -1.45
C LEU A 272 -22.74 4.61 -0.45
N GLU A 273 -23.74 5.38 -0.90
CA GLU A 273 -24.38 6.40 -0.06
C GLU A 273 -25.05 5.88 1.22
N PRO A 274 -25.72 4.70 1.22
CA PRO A 274 -26.30 4.15 2.44
C PRO A 274 -25.24 3.73 3.47
N ASN A 275 -24.15 3.13 2.98
CA ASN A 275 -23.16 2.44 3.81
C ASN A 275 -21.99 3.33 4.30
N PHE A 276 -21.87 4.55 3.77
CA PHE A 276 -20.87 5.53 4.19
C PHE A 276 -21.53 6.81 4.73
N LYS A 277 -20.82 7.55 5.59
CA LYS A 277 -21.29 8.84 6.11
C LYS A 277 -21.23 9.95 5.05
N ASP A 278 -20.19 9.93 4.23
CA ASP A 278 -19.96 10.91 3.15
C ASP A 278 -19.44 10.17 1.91
N VAL A 279 -19.99 10.49 0.74
CA VAL A 279 -19.56 9.94 -0.56
C VAL A 279 -19.39 11.10 -1.54
N LYS A 280 -18.13 11.39 -1.87
CA LYS A 280 -17.78 12.52 -2.73
C LYS A 280 -17.24 12.04 -4.07
N PHE A 281 -17.85 12.51 -5.16
CA PHE A 281 -17.28 12.38 -6.50
C PHE A 281 -16.16 13.41 -6.71
N ILE A 282 -15.03 12.96 -7.23
CA ILE A 282 -13.85 13.78 -7.50
C ILE A 282 -13.28 13.43 -8.86
N LYS A 283 -12.96 14.46 -9.65
CA LYS A 283 -12.15 14.34 -10.87
C LYS A 283 -10.79 15.01 -10.61
N PRO A 284 -9.69 14.25 -10.49
CA PRO A 284 -8.37 14.84 -10.28
C PRO A 284 -7.91 15.65 -11.49
N ASP A 285 -7.19 16.74 -11.22
CA ASP A 285 -6.50 17.53 -12.25
C ASP A 285 -5.40 16.68 -12.92
N ALA A 286 -4.90 15.68 -12.20
CA ALA A 286 -3.99 14.68 -12.71
C ALA A 286 -4.66 13.57 -13.57
N SER A 287 -5.93 13.70 -13.96
CA SER A 287 -6.55 12.83 -14.97
C SER A 287 -6.28 13.32 -16.41
N ARG A 288 -6.44 12.43 -17.40
CA ARG A 288 -6.23 12.79 -18.82
C ARG A 288 -7.42 13.60 -19.35
N ALA A 289 -7.13 14.63 -20.14
CA ALA A 289 -8.16 15.33 -20.91
C ALA A 289 -8.91 14.33 -21.81
N GLY A 290 -10.25 14.38 -21.76
CA GLY A 290 -11.13 13.47 -22.50
C GLY A 290 -11.41 12.13 -21.81
N SER A 291 -10.79 11.82 -20.66
CA SER A 291 -11.17 10.65 -19.87
C SER A 291 -12.44 10.92 -19.07
N SER A 292 -13.40 10.00 -19.08
CA SER A 292 -14.57 9.99 -18.21
C SER A 292 -14.26 9.46 -16.79
N GLU A 293 -12.99 9.23 -16.48
CA GLU A 293 -12.54 8.76 -15.15
C GLU A 293 -12.86 9.79 -14.06
N GLY A 294 -13.28 9.26 -12.91
CA GLY A 294 -13.36 9.94 -11.62
C GLY A 294 -13.18 8.95 -10.46
N TYR A 295 -13.21 9.47 -9.25
CA TYR A 295 -13.07 8.70 -8.02
C TYR A 295 -14.22 9.04 -7.06
N TRP A 296 -14.73 8.03 -6.36
CA TRP A 296 -15.53 8.22 -5.17
C TRP A 296 -14.64 8.12 -3.94
N LEU A 297 -14.56 9.21 -3.17
CA LEU A 297 -14.02 9.21 -1.82
C LEU A 297 -15.18 8.96 -0.85
N CYS A 298 -15.24 7.74 -0.34
CA CYS A 298 -16.23 7.27 0.61
C CYS A 298 -15.61 7.27 2.02
N GLN A 299 -16.23 7.97 2.97
CA GLN A 299 -15.70 8.10 4.33
C GLN A 299 -16.78 7.81 5.37
N GLY A 300 -16.38 7.23 6.51
CA GLY A 300 -17.31 6.92 7.58
C GLY A 300 -18.06 5.62 7.31
N TRP A 301 -17.32 4.52 7.13
CA TRP A 301 -17.91 3.20 6.89
C TRP A 301 -18.81 2.78 8.06
N LYS A 302 -20.08 2.48 7.77
CA LYS A 302 -21.09 2.10 8.77
C LYS A 302 -21.25 0.59 8.92
N GLY A 303 -20.68 -0.20 8.01
CA GLY A 303 -21.05 -1.60 7.80
C GLY A 303 -22.05 -1.75 6.66
N ILE A 304 -22.39 -2.99 6.29
CA ILE A 304 -23.50 -3.25 5.36
C ILE A 304 -24.80 -2.91 6.08
N HIS A 305 -25.51 -1.92 5.56
CA HIS A 305 -26.92 -1.71 5.83
C HIS A 305 -27.69 -2.72 4.98
N ASP A 306 -28.16 -3.80 5.61
CA ASP A 306 -29.21 -4.61 4.99
C ASP A 306 -30.50 -3.77 5.06
N PRO A 307 -31.16 -3.47 3.92
CA PRO A 307 -32.43 -2.75 3.92
C PRO A 307 -33.56 -3.53 4.60
#